data_AF-A0A1F5TSF3-F1
#
_entry.id   AF-A0A1F5TSF3-F1
#
_cell.length_a   1.000
_cell.length_b   1.000
_cell.length_c   1.000
_cell.angle_alpha   90.00
_cell.angle_beta   90.00
_cell.angle_gamma   90.00
#
_symmetry.space_group_name_H-M   'P 1'
#
loop_
_entity.id
_entity.type
_entity.pdbx_description
1 polymer ?
#
loop_
_entity_poly.entity_id
_entity_poly.type
_entity_poly.pdbx_seq_one_letter_code
_entity_poly.pdbx_strand_id
1 'polypeptide(L)'
;MKQFKLIILTSIITAVFLLIASSWVLEFEYAFLPYLILAGCFLVWVQKEEKTSRFLGKLAIGSALFGILSWFLIFLKMYIFSHFVYYVPAPFQGLPFRELWDKDYLMMGVVFVFVSFMGGLIGIVLKGFYNLYKTKLDKIIIFAGPLAVLFSSLAIYKIKLGGTIMSAMHGWPYPFWTHQIKDIVDGFTIDKWIFSPGSAYHYVIFNYLVFLVIFCLVYLLIKFLNQKLKTRKINNTLFLFGLLVLLMLSVISFLPVKKSYIQKQIARGGECNRDVDCKIIANRSPFSCAVVTNRQNANRILNLINSYPSTGELQCGGNEKASCIHGKCTVSIDHTSNEAYWDMLKDAIKDCRVESIMQAHSLEVKAVLDNSMVIKAKEPAIDDVFDIVDQYRDKCGEIRMMTE
;
A
#
# COMPACT_ATOMS: atom_id res chain seq x y z
N MET A 1 42.49 -18.90 -8.18
CA MET A 1 41.90 -17.77 -8.94
C MET A 1 40.67 -18.12 -9.78
N LYS A 2 40.65 -19.19 -10.59
CA LYS A 2 39.47 -19.52 -11.44
C LYS A 2 38.15 -19.65 -10.66
N GLN A 3 38.15 -20.34 -9.51
CA GLN A 3 36.95 -20.46 -8.68
C GLN A 3 36.49 -19.12 -8.09
N PHE A 4 37.42 -18.24 -7.71
CA PHE A 4 37.07 -16.92 -7.17
C PHE A 4 36.39 -16.04 -8.23
N LYS A 5 36.86 -16.08 -9.48
CA LYS A 5 36.21 -15.38 -10.61
C LYS A 5 34.79 -15.89 -10.85
N LEU A 6 34.57 -17.20 -10.78
CA LEU A 6 33.23 -17.80 -10.97
C LEU A 6 32.23 -17.35 -9.89
N ILE A 7 32.69 -17.27 -8.64
CA ILE A 7 31.85 -16.87 -7.49
C ILE A 7 31.43 -15.40 -7.59
N ILE A 8 32.37 -14.53 -7.95
CA ILE A 8 32.08 -13.12 -8.19
C ILE A 8 31.10 -12.98 -9.35
N LEU A 9 31.34 -13.69 -10.46
CA LEU A 9 30.48 -13.63 -11.64
C LEU A 9 29.05 -14.09 -11.33
N THR A 10 28.88 -15.22 -10.63
CA THR A 10 27.55 -15.70 -10.23
C THR A 10 26.84 -14.76 -9.26
N SER A 11 27.57 -14.16 -8.32
CA SER A 11 27.01 -13.16 -7.40
C SER A 11 26.52 -11.93 -8.16
N ILE A 12 27.29 -11.44 -9.15
CA ILE A 12 26.90 -10.32 -10.01
C ILE A 12 25.67 -10.67 -10.87
N ILE A 13 25.65 -11.84 -11.51
CA ILE A 13 24.51 -12.26 -12.34
C ILE A 13 23.24 -12.38 -11.50
N THR A 14 23.35 -12.95 -10.29
CA THR A 14 22.21 -13.09 -9.37
C THR A 14 21.73 -11.73 -8.88
N ALA A 15 22.65 -10.79 -8.63
CA ALA A 15 22.33 -9.40 -8.31
C ALA A 15 21.49 -8.74 -9.40
N VAL A 16 21.99 -8.80 -10.63
CA VAL A 16 21.38 -8.15 -11.79
C VAL A 16 20.01 -8.76 -12.05
N PHE A 17 19.89 -10.09 -12.01
CA PHE A 17 18.62 -10.78 -12.20
C PHE A 17 17.61 -10.41 -11.11
N LEU A 18 18.02 -10.40 -9.83
CA LEU A 18 17.14 -10.02 -8.73
C LEU A 18 16.74 -8.54 -8.79
N LEU A 19 17.65 -7.66 -9.21
CA LEU A 19 17.37 -6.25 -9.40
C LEU A 19 16.34 -6.04 -10.53
N ILE A 20 16.49 -6.75 -11.67
CA ILE A 20 15.51 -6.75 -12.75
C ILE A 20 14.17 -7.35 -12.30
N ALA A 21 14.16 -8.51 -11.66
CA ALA A 21 12.93 -9.12 -11.17
C ALA A 21 12.22 -8.22 -10.14
N SER A 22 12.98 -7.60 -9.24
CA SER A 22 12.44 -6.65 -8.26
C SER A 22 11.89 -5.39 -8.92
N SER A 23 12.53 -4.90 -9.98
CA SER A 23 12.08 -3.70 -10.68
C SER A 23 10.78 -3.92 -11.45
N TRP A 24 10.47 -5.17 -11.84
CA TRP A 24 9.22 -5.54 -12.49
C TRP A 24 8.08 -5.85 -11.51
N VAL A 25 8.38 -6.41 -10.34
CA VAL A 25 7.36 -6.88 -9.38
C VAL A 25 7.05 -5.84 -8.29
N LEU A 26 7.99 -4.93 -8.01
CA LEU A 26 7.90 -4.00 -6.91
C LEU A 26 8.15 -2.58 -7.43
N GLU A 27 7.05 -1.85 -7.64
CA GLU A 27 7.06 -0.39 -7.90
C GLU A 27 7.66 0.43 -6.74
N PHE A 28 8.08 -0.22 -5.64
CA PHE A 28 8.58 0.43 -4.44
C PHE A 28 10.08 0.74 -4.51
N GLU A 29 10.42 1.99 -4.21
CA GLU A 29 11.78 2.53 -4.23
C GLU A 29 12.77 1.79 -3.33
N TYR A 30 12.33 1.12 -2.25
CA TYR A 30 13.21 0.45 -1.27
C TYR A 30 13.17 -1.08 -1.33
N ALA A 31 12.49 -1.64 -2.31
CA ALA A 31 12.37 -3.09 -2.46
C ALA A 31 13.71 -3.79 -2.68
N PHE A 32 14.79 -3.07 -3.02
CA PHE A 32 16.11 -3.62 -3.30
C PHE A 32 16.93 -4.01 -2.03
N LEU A 33 16.66 -3.41 -0.85
CA LEU A 33 17.40 -3.65 0.40
C LEU A 33 17.47 -5.13 0.85
N PRO A 34 16.37 -5.91 0.81
CA PRO A 34 16.37 -7.34 1.11
C PRO A 34 17.30 -8.13 0.18
N TYR A 35 17.46 -7.68 -1.06
CA TYR A 35 18.33 -8.32 -2.04
C TYR A 35 19.81 -8.05 -1.77
N LEU A 36 20.17 -6.87 -1.24
CA LEU A 36 21.52 -6.58 -0.73
C LEU A 36 21.89 -7.52 0.43
N ILE A 37 20.95 -7.73 1.36
CA ILE A 37 21.13 -8.64 2.51
C ILE A 37 21.30 -10.09 2.02
N LEU A 38 20.43 -10.52 1.10
CA LEU A 38 20.48 -11.85 0.49
C LEU A 38 21.77 -12.10 -0.26
N ALA A 39 22.24 -11.12 -1.03
CA ALA A 39 23.50 -11.23 -1.75
C ALA A 39 24.68 -11.42 -0.81
N GLY A 40 24.73 -10.67 0.30
CA GLY A 40 25.71 -10.87 1.36
C GLY A 40 25.67 -12.30 1.94
N CYS A 41 24.47 -12.82 2.22
CA CYS A 41 24.29 -14.19 2.69
C CYS A 41 24.78 -15.24 1.67
N PHE A 42 24.46 -15.05 0.38
CA PHE A 42 24.89 -15.94 -0.69
C PHE A 42 26.41 -15.94 -0.88
N LEU A 43 27.06 -14.77 -0.79
CA LEU A 43 28.50 -14.60 -0.94
C LEU A 43 29.29 -15.47 0.06
N VAL A 44 28.78 -15.60 1.27
CA VAL A 44 29.36 -16.45 2.31
C VAL A 44 29.12 -17.93 2.07
N TRP A 45 27.95 -18.27 1.54
CA TRP A 45 27.59 -19.67 1.33
C TRP A 45 28.35 -20.28 0.15
N VAL A 46 28.50 -19.54 -0.94
CA VAL A 46 29.19 -20.03 -2.14
C VAL A 46 30.69 -20.30 -1.87
N GLN A 47 31.26 -19.64 -0.87
CA GLN A 47 32.65 -19.86 -0.47
C GLN A 47 32.83 -21.22 0.22
N LYS A 48 33.84 -22.00 -0.17
CA LYS A 48 34.12 -23.32 0.40
C LYS A 48 35.04 -23.33 1.63
N GLU A 49 35.45 -22.16 2.11
CA GLU A 49 36.41 -22.10 3.22
C GLU A 49 35.76 -22.52 4.55
N GLU A 50 36.56 -22.99 5.51
CA GLU A 50 36.05 -23.41 6.82
C GLU A 50 36.39 -22.42 7.93
N LYS A 51 37.45 -21.62 7.75
CA LYS A 51 37.96 -20.69 8.77
C LYS A 51 37.43 -19.27 8.56
N THR A 52 36.65 -18.79 9.52
CA THR A 52 35.94 -17.50 9.55
C THR A 52 36.82 -16.28 9.25
N SER A 53 38.07 -16.26 9.70
CA SER A 53 38.98 -15.12 9.50
C SER A 53 39.36 -14.87 8.04
N ARG A 54 39.38 -15.93 7.20
CA ARG A 54 39.64 -15.80 5.76
C ARG A 54 38.42 -15.30 4.97
N PHE A 55 37.23 -15.40 5.57
CA PHE A 55 35.99 -14.88 4.98
C PHE A 55 35.91 -13.36 5.03
N LEU A 56 36.37 -12.75 6.13
CA LEU A 56 36.08 -11.36 6.43
C LEU A 56 36.63 -10.41 5.35
N GLY A 57 37.86 -10.64 4.88
CA GLY A 57 38.46 -9.81 3.82
C GLY A 57 37.72 -9.94 2.48
N LYS A 58 37.31 -11.15 2.10
CA LYS A 58 36.55 -11.39 0.87
C LYS A 58 35.13 -10.86 0.96
N LEU A 59 34.54 -10.91 2.15
CA LEU A 59 33.23 -10.36 2.42
C LEU A 59 33.24 -8.84 2.34
N ALA A 60 34.24 -8.18 2.94
CA ALA A 60 34.39 -6.73 2.87
C ALA A 60 34.54 -6.26 1.42
N ILE A 61 35.46 -6.87 0.66
CA ILE A 61 35.68 -6.54 -0.76
C ILE A 61 34.43 -6.84 -1.59
N GLY A 62 33.80 -8.00 -1.39
CA GLY A 62 32.58 -8.40 -2.11
C GLY A 62 31.41 -7.46 -1.84
N SER A 63 31.22 -7.05 -0.59
CA SER A 63 30.14 -6.14 -0.17
C SER A 63 30.36 -4.73 -0.70
N ALA A 64 31.61 -4.26 -0.75
CA ALA A 64 31.97 -2.98 -1.36
C ALA A 64 31.66 -2.98 -2.86
N LEU A 65 32.15 -3.98 -3.59
CA LEU A 65 31.90 -4.10 -5.03
C LEU A 65 30.40 -4.23 -5.34
N PHE A 66 29.67 -5.02 -4.55
CA PHE A 66 28.24 -5.24 -4.74
C PHE A 66 27.41 -4.00 -4.40
N GLY A 67 27.71 -3.32 -3.31
CA GLY A 67 27.02 -2.09 -2.90
C GLY A 67 27.21 -0.97 -3.92
N ILE A 68 28.44 -0.78 -4.42
CA ILE A 68 28.75 0.20 -5.47
C ILE A 68 28.03 -0.14 -6.77
N LEU A 69 28.05 -1.41 -7.20
CA LEU A 69 27.36 -1.83 -8.42
C LEU A 69 25.84 -1.65 -8.32
N SER A 70 25.25 -2.01 -7.18
CA SER A 70 23.81 -1.86 -6.94
C SER A 70 23.40 -0.39 -6.92
N TRP A 71 24.19 0.46 -6.27
CA TRP A 71 24.02 1.91 -6.30
C TRP A 71 24.02 2.45 -7.74
N PHE A 72 25.04 2.07 -8.53
CA PHE A 72 25.14 2.49 -9.93
C PHE A 72 23.94 2.04 -10.77
N LEU A 73 23.46 0.80 -10.61
CA LEU A 73 22.33 0.28 -11.36
C LEU A 73 21.00 0.96 -10.97
N ILE A 74 20.79 1.25 -9.69
CA ILE A 74 19.62 2.01 -9.21
C ILE A 74 19.64 3.42 -9.80
N PHE A 75 20.81 4.08 -9.75
CA PHE A 75 20.98 5.39 -10.37
C PHE A 75 20.67 5.35 -11.87
N LEU A 76 21.25 4.38 -12.59
CA LEU A 76 21.03 4.22 -14.03
C LEU A 76 19.54 3.99 -14.35
N LYS A 77 18.82 3.21 -13.54
CA LYS A 77 17.37 3.03 -13.67
C LYS A 77 16.64 4.35 -13.50
N MET A 78 16.90 5.09 -12.42
CA MET A 78 16.25 6.38 -12.17
C MET A 78 16.48 7.34 -13.32
N TYR A 79 17.72 7.41 -13.83
CA TYR A 79 18.11 8.20 -14.99
C TYR A 79 17.33 7.83 -16.25
N ILE A 80 17.31 6.54 -16.62
CA ILE A 80 16.62 6.04 -17.81
C ILE A 80 15.12 6.31 -17.68
N PHE A 81 14.50 5.99 -16.54
CA PHE A 81 13.07 6.24 -16.32
C PHE A 81 12.73 7.72 -16.37
N SER A 82 13.53 8.59 -15.74
CA SER A 82 13.29 10.03 -15.79
C SER A 82 13.37 10.57 -17.21
N HIS A 83 14.29 10.05 -18.05
CA HIS A 83 14.49 10.57 -19.40
C HIS A 83 13.49 10.02 -20.42
N PHE A 84 13.06 8.75 -20.28
CA PHE A 84 12.11 8.13 -21.19
C PHE A 84 10.64 8.41 -20.84
N VAL A 85 10.30 8.52 -19.56
CA VAL A 85 8.90 8.70 -19.13
C VAL A 85 8.54 10.18 -19.02
N TYR A 86 9.46 11.01 -18.52
CA TYR A 86 9.27 12.46 -18.45
C TYR A 86 10.01 13.11 -19.61
N TYR A 87 9.39 13.06 -20.80
CA TYR A 87 9.83 13.88 -21.92
C TYR A 87 9.52 15.34 -21.59
N VAL A 88 10.39 15.99 -20.82
CA VAL A 88 10.27 17.42 -20.50
C VAL A 88 10.77 18.18 -21.72
N PRO A 89 9.89 18.89 -22.47
CA PRO A 89 10.34 19.73 -23.58
C PRO A 89 11.26 20.84 -23.05
N ALA A 90 12.35 21.09 -23.77
CA ALA A 90 13.40 22.05 -23.43
C ALA A 90 12.81 23.45 -23.13
N PRO A 91 13.16 24.04 -21.97
CA PRO A 91 14.47 24.68 -21.84
C PRO A 91 15.28 24.35 -20.56
N PHE A 92 14.82 23.41 -19.73
CA PHE A 92 15.51 23.05 -18.46
C PHE A 92 16.55 21.94 -18.61
N GLN A 93 17.40 22.01 -19.64
CA GLN A 93 18.50 21.05 -19.84
C GLN A 93 19.74 21.42 -19.00
N GLY A 94 19.64 21.25 -17.68
CA GLY A 94 20.82 21.07 -16.84
C GLY A 94 21.31 19.62 -16.98
N LEU A 95 22.59 19.40 -17.30
CA LEU A 95 23.14 18.04 -17.39
C LEU A 95 22.98 17.32 -16.03
N PRO A 96 22.22 16.21 -15.96
CA PRO A 96 21.84 15.52 -14.71
C PRO A 96 23.01 14.88 -13.94
N PHE A 97 24.21 14.86 -14.50
CA PHE A 97 25.38 14.26 -13.83
C PHE A 97 25.94 15.09 -12.68
N ARG A 98 25.59 16.37 -12.57
CA ARG A 98 26.08 17.21 -11.46
C ARG A 98 25.49 16.77 -10.12
N GLU A 99 24.27 16.23 -10.12
CA GLU A 99 23.61 15.70 -8.94
C GLU A 99 24.19 14.37 -8.46
N LEU A 100 24.89 13.61 -9.34
CA LEU A 100 25.50 12.33 -8.96
C LEU A 100 26.56 12.45 -7.87
N TRP A 101 27.19 13.62 -7.80
CA TRP A 101 28.24 13.97 -6.85
C TRP A 101 27.70 14.72 -5.63
N ASP A 102 26.37 14.85 -5.53
CA ASP A 102 25.77 15.36 -4.33
C ASP A 102 26.05 14.39 -3.16
N LYS A 103 26.36 14.98 -2.00
CA LYS A 103 26.87 14.26 -0.83
C LYS A 103 25.90 13.18 -0.36
N ASP A 104 24.62 13.40 -0.57
CA ASP A 104 23.56 12.50 -0.13
C ASP A 104 23.45 11.24 -1.00
N TYR A 105 23.73 11.33 -2.31
CA TYR A 105 23.80 10.15 -3.18
C TYR A 105 25.05 9.30 -2.91
N LEU A 106 26.17 9.95 -2.59
CA LEU A 106 27.38 9.25 -2.14
C LEU A 106 27.14 8.54 -0.79
N MET A 107 26.41 9.19 0.13
CA MET A 107 25.97 8.58 1.40
C MET A 107 25.09 7.36 1.17
N MET A 108 24.17 7.37 0.19
CA MET A 108 23.40 6.18 -0.18
C MET A 108 24.30 5.03 -0.65
N GLY A 109 25.32 5.29 -1.48
CA GLY A 109 26.29 4.28 -1.89
C GLY A 109 26.98 3.63 -0.69
N VAL A 110 27.41 4.44 0.30
CA VAL A 110 28.01 3.95 1.55
C VAL A 110 27.02 3.10 2.36
N VAL A 111 25.75 3.53 2.46
CA VAL A 111 24.69 2.77 3.13
C VAL A 111 24.47 1.41 2.46
N PHE A 112 24.48 1.33 1.12
CA PHE A 112 24.29 0.06 0.42
C PHE A 112 25.47 -0.90 0.61
N VAL A 113 26.68 -0.37 0.63
CA VAL A 113 27.88 -1.15 0.99
C VAL A 113 27.76 -1.69 2.41
N PHE A 114 27.34 -0.85 3.36
CA PHE A 114 27.15 -1.26 4.75
C PHE A 114 26.06 -2.32 4.91
N VAL A 115 24.89 -2.17 4.28
CA VAL A 115 23.80 -3.15 4.35
C VAL A 115 24.21 -4.49 3.73
N SER A 116 24.92 -4.45 2.60
CA SER A 116 25.46 -5.67 1.96
C SER A 116 26.45 -6.38 2.88
N PHE A 117 27.31 -5.62 3.57
CA PHE A 117 28.27 -6.15 4.53
C PHE A 117 27.57 -6.79 5.74
N MET A 118 26.53 -6.15 6.27
CA MET A 118 25.71 -6.70 7.36
C MET A 118 25.01 -8.01 6.94
N GLY A 119 24.47 -8.09 5.72
CA GLY A 119 23.96 -9.35 5.16
C GLY A 119 25.03 -10.43 5.08
N GLY A 120 26.26 -10.04 4.73
CA GLY A 120 27.44 -10.89 4.79
C GLY A 120 27.75 -11.45 6.18
N LEU A 121 27.78 -10.59 7.20
CA LEU A 121 28.03 -11.02 8.58
C LEU A 121 26.94 -12.00 9.06
N ILE A 122 25.68 -11.73 8.72
CA ILE A 122 24.56 -12.65 8.97
C ILE A 122 24.82 -14.00 8.29
N GLY A 123 25.26 -14.01 7.03
CA GLY A 123 25.66 -15.22 6.32
C GLY A 123 26.77 -16.02 7.03
N ILE A 124 27.78 -15.34 7.59
CA ILE A 124 28.87 -15.99 8.35
C ILE A 124 28.31 -16.69 9.59
N VAL A 125 27.47 -15.99 10.34
CA VAL A 125 26.82 -16.54 11.54
C VAL A 125 25.95 -17.74 11.18
N LEU A 126 25.10 -17.61 10.16
CA LEU A 126 24.23 -18.69 9.68
C LEU A 126 25.02 -19.91 9.20
N LYS A 127 26.15 -19.70 8.52
CA LYS A 127 27.02 -20.78 8.07
C LYS A 127 27.74 -21.48 9.23
N GLY A 128 28.18 -20.71 10.23
CA GLY A 128 28.71 -21.26 11.47
C GLY A 128 27.69 -22.16 12.17
N PHE A 129 26.45 -21.69 12.30
CA PHE A 129 25.34 -22.51 12.81
C PHE A 129 25.06 -23.72 11.92
N TYR A 130 25.01 -23.57 10.60
CA TYR A 130 24.80 -24.67 9.66
C TYR A 130 25.85 -25.79 9.84
N ASN A 131 27.11 -25.44 10.09
CA ASN A 131 28.17 -26.41 10.34
C ASN A 131 28.07 -27.06 11.72
N LEU A 132 27.50 -26.37 12.72
CA LEU A 132 27.28 -26.90 14.07
C LEU A 132 26.11 -27.91 14.13
N TYR A 133 25.10 -27.77 13.27
CA TYR A 133 23.93 -28.66 13.28
C TYR A 133 24.09 -29.87 12.37
N LYS A 134 23.81 -31.06 12.91
CA LYS A 134 24.08 -32.34 12.23
C LYS A 134 22.96 -32.77 11.27
N THR A 135 21.72 -32.38 11.54
CA THR A 135 20.56 -32.84 10.75
C THR A 135 20.22 -31.89 9.61
N LYS A 136 19.80 -32.44 8.46
CA LYS A 136 19.36 -31.66 7.28
C LYS A 136 18.21 -30.69 7.61
N LEU A 137 17.38 -31.02 8.61
CA LEU A 137 16.18 -30.24 8.95
C LEU A 137 16.52 -28.98 9.75
N ASP A 138 17.42 -29.06 10.72
CA ASP A 138 17.90 -27.90 11.49
C ASP A 138 18.58 -26.88 10.59
N LYS A 139 19.33 -27.38 9.60
CA LYS A 139 19.98 -26.59 8.55
C LYS A 139 18.96 -25.82 7.70
N ILE A 140 17.84 -26.44 7.35
CA ILE A 140 16.77 -25.79 6.57
C ILE A 140 16.04 -24.74 7.42
N ILE A 141 15.74 -25.03 8.70
CA ILE A 141 15.00 -24.10 9.57
C ILE A 141 15.81 -22.84 9.85
N ILE A 142 17.11 -22.99 10.15
CA ILE A 142 18.00 -21.84 10.41
C ILE A 142 18.19 -21.01 9.14
N PHE A 143 18.14 -21.63 7.96
CA PHE A 143 18.33 -20.92 6.70
C PHE A 143 17.05 -20.24 6.19
N ALA A 144 15.94 -20.98 6.14
CA ALA A 144 14.66 -20.49 5.63
C ALA A 144 13.92 -19.60 6.64
N GLY A 145 14.15 -19.77 7.95
CA GLY A 145 13.45 -19.05 9.02
C GLY A 145 13.67 -17.53 8.97
N PRO A 146 14.91 -17.02 9.03
CA PRO A 146 15.18 -15.58 8.96
C PRO A 146 14.72 -14.96 7.64
N LEU A 147 14.85 -15.70 6.54
CA LEU A 147 14.38 -15.29 5.22
C LEU A 147 12.85 -15.19 5.16
N ALA A 148 12.15 -16.18 5.70
CA ALA A 148 10.70 -16.15 5.82
C ALA A 148 10.23 -15.01 6.73
N VAL A 149 10.94 -14.71 7.82
CA VAL A 149 10.62 -13.57 8.70
C VAL A 149 10.88 -12.26 8.01
N LEU A 150 12.01 -12.11 7.31
CA LEU A 150 12.33 -10.90 6.56
C LEU A 150 11.25 -10.66 5.49
N PHE A 151 10.92 -11.67 4.67
CA PHE A 151 9.87 -11.58 3.67
C PHE A 151 8.49 -11.33 4.30
N SER A 152 8.18 -11.96 5.43
CA SER A 152 6.93 -11.69 6.16
C SER A 152 6.90 -10.26 6.70
N SER A 153 8.02 -9.77 7.23
CA SER A 153 8.15 -8.41 7.74
C SER A 153 8.05 -7.40 6.60
N LEU A 154 8.65 -7.69 5.44
CA LEU A 154 8.56 -6.87 4.22
C LEU A 154 7.18 -6.93 3.58
N ALA A 155 6.50 -8.07 3.63
CA ALA A 155 5.12 -8.22 3.16
C ALA A 155 4.16 -7.44 4.08
N ILE A 156 4.33 -7.56 5.40
CA ILE A 156 3.62 -6.74 6.41
C ILE A 156 3.95 -5.26 6.19
N TYR A 157 5.21 -4.92 5.92
CA TYR A 157 5.66 -3.57 5.63
C TYR A 157 5.11 -3.04 4.30
N LYS A 158 4.99 -3.86 3.25
CA LYS A 158 4.34 -3.54 1.97
C LYS A 158 2.84 -3.34 2.14
N ILE A 159 2.19 -4.16 2.97
CA ILE A 159 0.78 -4.00 3.36
C ILE A 159 0.59 -2.70 4.17
N LYS A 160 1.59 -2.29 4.96
CA LYS A 160 1.57 -1.07 5.79
C LYS A 160 1.96 0.20 5.03
N LEU A 161 2.91 0.13 4.09
CA LEU A 161 3.37 1.24 3.22
C LEU A 161 2.57 1.38 1.93
N GLY A 162 1.78 0.38 1.53
CA GLY A 162 0.69 0.57 0.55
C GLY A 162 -0.38 1.57 1.04
N GLY A 163 -0.33 1.95 2.32
CA GLY A 163 -0.87 3.20 2.84
C GLY A 163 0.07 4.36 2.53
N THR A 164 0.04 4.79 1.27
CA THR A 164 0.61 6.01 0.66
C THR A 164 1.63 6.83 1.47
N ILE A 165 2.89 6.66 1.08
CA ILE A 165 3.90 7.73 0.94
C ILE A 165 4.37 7.51 -0.51
N MET A 166 4.00 8.29 -1.53
CA MET A 166 4.21 9.73 -1.80
C MET A 166 3.10 10.21 -2.78
N SER A 167 2.79 11.48 -3.03
CA SER A 167 3.62 12.47 -3.72
C SER A 167 2.77 13.74 -3.89
N ALA A 168 3.08 14.78 -3.11
CA ALA A 168 2.82 16.14 -3.52
C ALA A 168 4.20 16.81 -3.55
N MET A 169 4.64 17.12 -4.77
CA MET A 169 5.82 17.90 -5.14
C MET A 169 7.14 17.15 -5.30
N HIS A 170 7.68 17.33 -6.51
CA HIS A 170 9.01 16.97 -6.96
C HIS A 170 10.11 17.49 -6.03
N GLY A 171 11.07 16.61 -5.71
CA GLY A 171 12.36 16.98 -5.13
C GLY A 171 12.69 16.24 -3.85
N TRP A 172 13.40 15.11 -3.98
CA TRP A 172 14.38 14.60 -2.99
C TRP A 172 13.88 14.28 -1.55
N PRO A 173 14.64 13.52 -0.74
CA PRO A 173 14.06 12.64 0.28
C PRO A 173 13.92 13.33 1.64
N TYR A 174 12.71 13.31 2.20
CA TYR A 174 12.49 13.47 3.64
C TYR A 174 12.48 12.08 4.30
N PRO A 175 13.46 11.74 5.17
CA PRO A 175 13.31 10.59 6.04
C PRO A 175 12.14 10.87 6.99
N PHE A 176 11.21 9.91 7.01
CA PHE A 176 9.98 9.89 7.78
C PHE A 176 10.11 10.58 9.15
N TRP A 177 9.17 11.49 9.47
CA TRP A 177 8.46 11.67 10.76
C TRP A 177 7.73 13.03 10.79
N THR A 178 6.41 13.02 10.59
CA THR A 178 5.50 14.08 11.09
C THR A 178 4.27 13.46 11.74
N HIS A 179 4.50 12.75 12.85
CA HIS A 179 3.53 12.76 13.95
C HIS A 179 4.18 13.46 15.13
N GLN A 180 4.00 14.78 15.22
CA GLN A 180 3.89 15.44 16.51
C GLN A 180 2.41 15.42 16.92
N ILE A 181 2.04 14.44 17.74
CA ILE A 181 0.88 14.56 18.62
C ILE A 181 1.38 15.35 19.83
N LYS A 182 1.46 16.69 19.72
CA LYS A 182 1.27 17.60 20.87
C LYS A 182 1.05 19.09 20.52
N ASP A 183 1.38 19.57 19.31
CA ASP A 183 1.36 21.03 19.06
C ASP A 183 0.30 21.51 18.05
N ILE A 184 -0.84 20.82 17.97
CA ILE A 184 -2.07 21.32 17.32
C ILE A 184 -3.12 21.63 18.41
N VAL A 185 -2.70 22.39 19.43
CA VAL A 185 -3.64 22.99 20.39
C VAL A 185 -3.55 24.52 20.38
N ASP A 186 -2.41 25.14 20.02
CA ASP A 186 -2.25 26.60 20.22
C ASP A 186 -1.72 27.38 19.00
N GLY A 187 -2.15 27.08 17.76
CA GLY A 187 -2.14 28.07 16.67
C GLY A 187 -0.82 28.77 16.31
N PHE A 188 0.36 28.19 16.56
CA PHE A 188 1.66 28.77 16.18
C PHE A 188 2.21 28.16 14.89
N THR A 189 2.68 29.01 13.98
CA THR A 189 3.50 28.64 12.82
C THR A 189 4.90 28.24 13.28
N ILE A 190 5.34 27.02 12.91
CA ILE A 190 6.67 26.51 13.26
C ILE A 190 7.68 27.03 12.22
N ASP A 191 8.48 28.01 12.60
CA ASP A 191 9.46 28.64 11.70
C ASP A 191 10.84 27.94 11.72
N LYS A 192 11.06 26.94 12.58
CA LYS A 192 12.30 26.12 12.59
C LYS A 192 12.07 24.66 12.95
N TRP A 193 12.56 23.78 12.09
CA TRP A 193 12.59 22.34 12.29
C TRP A 193 13.72 21.94 13.24
N ILE A 194 13.37 21.31 14.37
CA ILE A 194 14.35 20.74 15.32
C ILE A 194 14.38 19.22 15.10
N PHE A 195 15.45 18.71 14.50
CA PHE A 195 15.69 17.28 14.35
C PHE A 195 16.14 16.67 15.70
N SER A 196 15.37 15.72 16.24
CA SER A 196 15.73 14.98 17.46
C SER A 196 16.13 13.52 17.12
N PRO A 197 17.44 13.23 16.99
CA PRO A 197 17.95 11.92 16.56
C PRO A 197 17.67 10.78 17.54
N GLY A 198 17.35 11.06 18.81
CA GLY A 198 17.12 10.02 19.83
C GLY A 198 15.89 9.15 19.57
N SER A 199 14.94 9.67 18.78
CA SER A 199 13.67 9.03 18.52
C SER A 199 13.77 7.90 17.47
N ALA A 200 14.53 8.09 16.40
CA ALA A 200 14.75 7.08 15.36
C ALA A 200 15.38 5.77 15.92
N TYR A 201 16.34 5.90 16.85
CA TYR A 201 16.99 4.74 17.46
C TYR A 201 16.04 3.94 18.35
N HIS A 202 15.18 4.59 19.14
CA HIS A 202 14.31 3.89 20.08
C HIS A 202 13.24 3.04 19.38
N TYR A 203 12.63 3.53 18.29
CA TYR A 203 11.55 2.79 17.62
C TYR A 203 12.06 1.67 16.70
N VAL A 204 13.21 1.85 16.02
CA VAL A 204 13.80 0.79 15.20
C VAL A 204 14.29 -0.35 16.09
N ILE A 205 14.98 -0.04 17.19
CA ILE A 205 15.43 -1.03 18.17
C ILE A 205 14.23 -1.70 18.82
N PHE A 206 13.20 -0.96 19.23
CA PHE A 206 12.00 -1.53 19.84
C PHE A 206 11.24 -2.47 18.89
N ASN A 207 11.00 -2.04 17.64
CA ASN A 207 10.34 -2.90 16.65
C ASN A 207 11.18 -4.16 16.37
N TYR A 208 12.49 -4.01 16.25
CA TYR A 208 13.40 -5.14 16.08
C TYR A 208 13.32 -6.11 17.28
N LEU A 209 13.34 -5.60 18.51
CA LEU A 209 13.22 -6.40 19.73
C LEU A 209 11.86 -7.12 19.80
N VAL A 210 10.76 -6.45 19.44
CA VAL A 210 9.42 -7.08 19.40
C VAL A 210 9.38 -8.20 18.36
N PHE A 211 9.90 -7.98 17.15
CA PHE A 211 9.97 -9.04 16.13
C PHE A 211 10.88 -10.19 16.55
N LEU A 212 12.00 -9.90 17.22
CA LEU A 212 12.90 -10.92 17.78
C LEU A 212 12.17 -11.77 18.82
N VAL A 213 11.40 -11.15 19.73
CA VAL A 213 10.59 -11.86 20.73
C VAL A 213 9.53 -12.74 20.07
N ILE A 214 8.78 -12.21 19.10
CA ILE A 214 7.79 -12.98 18.35
C ILE A 214 8.44 -14.16 17.64
N PHE A 215 9.61 -13.94 17.01
CA PHE A 215 10.34 -15.01 16.33
C PHE A 215 10.82 -16.09 17.30
N CYS A 216 11.37 -15.70 18.44
CA CYS A 216 11.75 -16.62 19.50
C CYS A 216 10.55 -17.44 20.00
N LEU A 217 9.39 -16.80 20.22
CA LEU A 217 8.16 -17.48 20.63
C LEU A 217 7.67 -18.46 19.56
N VAL A 218 7.66 -18.06 18.29
CA VAL A 218 7.28 -18.93 17.15
C VAL A 218 8.26 -20.10 17.03
N TYR A 219 9.56 -19.86 17.18
CA TYR A 219 10.57 -20.92 17.16
C TYR A 219 10.37 -21.91 18.31
N LEU A 220 10.13 -21.42 19.54
CA LEU A 220 9.87 -22.27 20.70
C LEU A 220 8.57 -23.07 20.50
N LEU A 221 7.52 -22.46 19.95
CA LEU A 221 6.27 -23.13 19.59
C LEU A 221 6.51 -24.22 18.54
N ILE A 222 7.23 -23.93 17.46
CA ILE A 222 7.60 -24.91 16.43
C ILE A 222 8.40 -26.06 17.07
N LYS A 223 9.39 -25.76 17.91
CA LYS A 223 10.20 -26.77 18.60
C LYS A 223 9.34 -27.67 19.49
N PHE A 224 8.44 -27.07 20.28
CA PHE A 224 7.49 -27.78 21.13
C PHE A 224 6.54 -28.69 20.32
N LEU A 225 5.97 -28.15 19.24
CA LEU A 225 5.11 -28.89 18.32
C LEU A 225 5.87 -30.03 17.63
N ASN A 226 7.09 -29.77 17.16
CA ASN A 226 7.95 -30.77 16.51
C ASN A 226 8.29 -31.93 17.46
N GLN A 227 8.55 -31.62 18.75
CA GLN A 227 8.76 -32.62 19.78
C GLN A 227 7.50 -33.48 20.02
N LYS A 228 6.32 -32.87 20.12
CA LYS A 228 5.04 -33.58 20.24
C LYS A 228 4.70 -34.39 18.99
N LEU A 229 4.91 -33.87 17.79
CA LEU A 229 4.60 -34.56 16.54
C LEU A 229 5.55 -35.75 16.32
N LYS A 230 6.82 -35.64 16.72
CA LYS A 230 7.78 -36.76 16.71
C LYS A 230 7.31 -37.93 17.57
N THR A 231 6.68 -37.66 18.72
CA THR A 231 6.07 -38.73 19.55
C THR A 231 4.87 -39.39 18.88
N ARG A 232 4.17 -38.68 17.98
CA ARG A 232 2.99 -39.19 17.26
C ARG A 232 3.29 -39.79 15.88
N LYS A 233 4.55 -39.85 15.45
CA LYS A 233 4.97 -40.29 14.10
C LYS A 233 4.26 -39.55 12.95
N ILE A 234 3.83 -38.30 13.17
CA ILE A 234 3.20 -37.48 12.13
C ILE A 234 4.30 -36.84 11.27
N ASN A 235 4.07 -36.68 9.97
CA ASN A 235 5.02 -36.05 9.06
C ASN A 235 5.10 -34.54 9.32
N ASN A 236 6.16 -34.11 10.01
CA ASN A 236 6.35 -32.74 10.49
C ASN A 236 6.36 -31.69 9.37
N THR A 237 6.78 -32.07 8.17
CA THR A 237 6.84 -31.19 6.99
C THR A 237 5.45 -30.74 6.55
N LEU A 238 4.49 -31.68 6.53
CA LEU A 238 3.11 -31.40 6.08
C LEU A 238 2.39 -30.48 7.07
N PHE A 239 2.63 -30.67 8.38
CA PHE A 239 2.03 -29.86 9.43
C PHE A 239 2.60 -28.43 9.45
N LEU A 240 3.92 -28.27 9.34
CA LEU A 240 4.56 -26.96 9.26
C LEU A 240 4.11 -26.18 8.01
N PHE A 241 3.98 -26.85 6.88
CA PHE A 241 3.43 -26.25 5.67
C PHE A 241 1.97 -25.80 5.85
N GLY A 242 1.12 -26.65 6.45
CA GLY A 242 -0.26 -26.31 6.77
C GLY A 242 -0.38 -25.11 7.72
N LEU A 243 0.45 -25.03 8.76
CA LEU A 243 0.49 -23.90 9.69
C LEU A 243 0.91 -22.59 8.99
N LEU A 244 1.90 -22.67 8.10
CA LEU A 244 2.38 -21.52 7.34
C LEU A 244 1.31 -21.00 6.35
N VAL A 245 0.62 -21.90 5.66
CA VAL A 245 -0.53 -21.57 4.80
C VAL A 245 -1.66 -20.94 5.61
N LEU A 246 -1.98 -21.48 6.80
CA LEU A 246 -3.00 -20.92 7.70
C LEU A 246 -2.64 -19.50 8.17
N LEU A 247 -1.37 -19.27 8.52
CA LEU A 247 -0.87 -17.94 8.91
C LEU A 247 -0.96 -16.95 7.75
N MET A 248 -0.55 -17.34 6.54
CA MET A 248 -0.65 -16.50 5.35
C MET A 248 -2.12 -16.16 5.01
N LEU A 249 -3.01 -17.15 5.07
CA LEU A 249 -4.45 -16.95 4.88
C LEU A 249 -5.06 -16.03 5.94
N SER A 250 -4.62 -16.14 7.20
CA SER A 250 -5.10 -15.26 8.27
C SER A 250 -4.76 -13.79 8.01
N VAL A 251 -3.55 -13.51 7.49
CA VAL A 251 -3.11 -12.15 7.16
C VAL A 251 -3.86 -11.58 5.96
N ILE A 252 -4.07 -12.39 4.91
CA ILE A 252 -4.84 -11.98 3.72
C ILE A 252 -6.30 -11.68 4.08
N SER A 253 -6.86 -12.37 5.08
CA SER A 253 -8.23 -12.18 5.53
C SER A 253 -8.48 -10.83 6.23
N PHE A 254 -7.45 -10.15 6.74
CA PHE A 254 -7.64 -8.89 7.49
C PHE A 254 -7.96 -7.66 6.62
N LEU A 255 -7.53 -7.65 5.35
CA LEU A 255 -7.75 -6.51 4.45
C LEU A 255 -9.23 -6.29 4.07
N PRO A 256 -10.00 -7.30 3.62
CA PRO A 256 -11.42 -7.12 3.33
C PRO A 256 -12.23 -6.76 4.59
N VAL A 257 -11.80 -7.22 5.78
CA VAL A 257 -12.43 -6.88 7.06
C VAL A 257 -12.30 -5.40 7.36
N LYS A 258 -11.13 -4.79 7.12
CA LYS A 258 -10.94 -3.35 7.36
C LYS A 258 -11.79 -2.49 6.42
N LYS A 259 -11.88 -2.85 5.13
CA LYS A 259 -12.76 -2.16 4.16
C LYS A 259 -14.21 -2.22 4.61
N SER A 260 -14.69 -3.43 4.91
CA SER A 260 -16.08 -3.67 5.34
C SER A 260 -16.41 -2.94 6.65
N TYR A 261 -15.47 -2.92 7.60
CA TYR A 261 -15.60 -2.15 8.83
C TYR A 261 -15.76 -0.65 8.55
N ILE A 262 -14.92 -0.06 7.70
CA ILE A 262 -15.00 1.38 7.38
C ILE A 262 -16.30 1.70 6.65
N GLN A 263 -16.73 0.89 5.68
CA GLN A 263 -18.03 1.06 5.01
C GLN A 263 -19.20 1.01 6.00
N LYS A 264 -19.16 0.09 6.97
CA LYS A 264 -20.16 0.01 8.04
C LYS A 264 -20.14 1.24 8.96
N GLN A 265 -18.96 1.80 9.24
CA GLN A 265 -18.84 3.03 10.02
C GLN A 265 -19.33 4.26 9.25
N ILE A 266 -19.07 4.34 7.94
CA ILE A 266 -19.63 5.39 7.06
C ILE A 266 -21.16 5.33 7.08
N ALA A 267 -21.74 4.14 6.87
CA ALA A 267 -23.19 3.94 6.86
C ALA A 267 -23.86 4.29 8.20
N ARG A 268 -23.22 3.96 9.33
CA ARG A 268 -23.73 4.30 10.68
C ARG A 268 -23.55 5.77 11.03
N GLY A 269 -22.43 6.38 10.65
CA GLY A 269 -22.20 7.79 10.95
C GLY A 269 -22.98 8.74 10.05
N GLY A 270 -23.67 8.23 9.04
CA GLY A 270 -24.45 9.01 8.08
C GLY A 270 -25.87 9.37 8.53
N GLU A 271 -26.31 9.09 9.76
CA GLU A 271 -27.65 9.49 10.22
C GLU A 271 -27.79 11.02 10.28
N CYS A 272 -28.90 11.59 9.80
CA CYS A 272 -29.14 13.03 9.74
C CYS A 272 -30.61 13.39 9.89
N ASN A 273 -30.89 14.65 10.27
CA ASN A 273 -32.24 15.20 10.28
C ASN A 273 -32.43 16.28 9.20
N ARG A 274 -31.36 17.01 8.84
CA ARG A 274 -31.38 18.09 7.85
C ARG A 274 -30.13 18.05 6.97
N ASP A 275 -30.19 18.64 5.77
CA ASP A 275 -29.06 18.69 4.84
C ASP A 275 -27.80 19.33 5.45
N VAL A 276 -27.97 20.32 6.33
CA VAL A 276 -26.88 21.00 7.06
C VAL A 276 -26.10 20.09 8.02
N ASP A 277 -26.69 18.94 8.38
CA ASP A 277 -26.04 17.93 9.21
C ASP A 277 -25.06 17.09 8.39
N CYS A 278 -25.13 17.12 7.05
CA CYS A 278 -24.31 16.29 6.18
C CYS A 278 -23.09 17.04 5.64
N LYS A 279 -21.97 16.32 5.53
CA LYS A 279 -20.70 16.86 5.02
C LYS A 279 -19.97 15.82 4.16
N ILE A 280 -19.48 16.26 2.99
CA ILE A 280 -18.54 15.49 2.17
C ILE A 280 -17.16 15.56 2.85
N ILE A 281 -16.54 14.41 3.10
CA ILE A 281 -15.29 14.33 3.87
C ILE A 281 -14.10 13.80 3.06
N ALA A 282 -14.32 13.03 1.99
CA ALA A 282 -13.25 12.45 1.19
C ALA A 282 -13.74 11.99 -0.19
N ASN A 283 -12.85 11.95 -1.18
CA ASN A 283 -13.01 11.37 -2.51
C ASN A 283 -12.00 10.22 -2.75
N ARG A 284 -12.09 9.14 -1.98
CA ARG A 284 -11.07 8.08 -1.99
C ARG A 284 -11.58 6.72 -2.46
N SER A 285 -10.90 6.15 -3.45
CA SER A 285 -11.04 4.72 -3.78
C SER A 285 -10.54 3.87 -2.62
N PRO A 286 -11.22 2.81 -2.17
CA PRO A 286 -12.31 2.10 -2.85
C PRO A 286 -13.69 2.38 -2.23
N PHE A 287 -13.89 3.53 -1.57
CA PHE A 287 -15.12 3.81 -0.82
C PHE A 287 -16.22 4.39 -1.69
N SER A 288 -15.99 5.56 -2.30
CA SER A 288 -16.89 6.19 -3.28
C SER A 288 -16.23 7.46 -3.82
N CYS A 289 -16.88 8.04 -4.83
CA CYS A 289 -16.50 9.33 -5.41
C CYS A 289 -16.61 10.49 -4.41
N ALA A 290 -17.69 10.52 -3.63
CA ALA A 290 -17.81 11.35 -2.44
C ALA A 290 -18.29 10.51 -1.27
N VAL A 291 -17.52 10.52 -0.18
CA VAL A 291 -17.94 9.95 1.10
C VAL A 291 -18.62 11.04 1.90
N VAL A 292 -19.91 10.85 2.17
CA VAL A 292 -20.73 11.78 2.95
C VAL A 292 -21.06 11.17 4.30
N THR A 293 -21.04 11.99 5.34
CA THR A 293 -21.41 11.56 6.68
C THR A 293 -21.98 12.72 7.50
N ASN A 294 -22.51 12.43 8.69
CA ASN A 294 -22.93 13.48 9.61
C ASN A 294 -21.71 14.30 10.05
N ARG A 295 -21.87 15.63 10.11
CA ARG A 295 -20.85 16.60 10.48
C ARG A 295 -20.21 16.30 11.84
N GLN A 296 -20.96 15.75 12.80
CA GLN A 296 -20.45 15.34 14.10
C GLN A 296 -19.50 14.12 14.01
N ASN A 297 -19.69 13.25 13.02
CA ASN A 297 -18.88 12.05 12.79
C ASN A 297 -17.76 12.26 11.76
N ALA A 298 -17.69 13.43 11.12
CA ALA A 298 -16.80 13.72 10.01
C ALA A 298 -15.32 13.41 10.29
N ASN A 299 -14.79 13.94 11.41
CA ASN A 299 -13.38 13.74 11.76
C ASN A 299 -13.06 12.27 12.07
N ARG A 300 -13.98 11.58 12.77
CA ARG A 300 -13.82 10.17 13.12
C ARG A 300 -13.76 9.30 11.86
N ILE A 301 -14.68 9.52 10.92
CA ILE A 301 -14.76 8.71 9.70
C ILE A 301 -13.63 9.07 8.73
N LEU A 302 -13.25 10.34 8.63
CA LEU A 302 -12.10 10.76 7.84
C LEU A 302 -10.81 10.10 8.33
N ASN A 303 -10.59 10.03 9.65
CA ASN A 303 -9.45 9.31 10.23
C ASN A 303 -9.47 7.81 9.90
N LEU A 304 -10.65 7.19 9.91
CA LEU A 304 -10.81 5.79 9.51
C LEU A 304 -10.47 5.58 8.03
N ILE A 305 -10.96 6.45 7.14
CA ILE A 305 -10.68 6.43 5.70
C ILE A 305 -9.19 6.65 5.43
N ASN A 306 -8.57 7.63 6.09
CA ASN A 306 -7.14 7.92 5.97
C ASN A 306 -6.26 6.78 6.48
N SER A 307 -6.77 5.94 7.39
CA SER A 307 -6.08 4.73 7.84
C SER A 307 -6.12 3.59 6.80
N TYR A 308 -6.99 3.67 5.79
CA TYR A 308 -7.11 2.66 4.75
C TYR A 308 -6.07 2.90 3.65
N PRO A 309 -5.34 1.86 3.20
CA PRO A 309 -4.39 1.97 2.11
C PRO A 309 -5.13 2.14 0.77
N SER A 310 -5.49 3.38 0.48
CA SER A 310 -6.16 3.83 -0.74
C SER A 310 -5.14 4.37 -1.73
N THR A 311 -5.26 4.02 -3.01
CA THR A 311 -4.26 4.29 -4.06
C THR A 311 -4.53 5.53 -4.92
N GLY A 312 -5.57 6.33 -4.62
CA GLY A 312 -5.80 7.55 -5.40
C GLY A 312 -7.01 8.38 -4.95
N GLU A 313 -6.87 9.70 -5.11
CA GLU A 313 -8.02 10.60 -5.19
C GLU A 313 -8.81 10.28 -6.45
N LEU A 314 -10.11 10.07 -6.29
CA LEU A 314 -11.01 9.94 -7.42
C LEU A 314 -11.37 11.36 -7.89
N GLN A 315 -11.06 11.69 -9.14
CA GLN A 315 -11.64 12.86 -9.79
C GLN A 315 -13.11 12.55 -10.09
N CYS A 316 -14.00 13.20 -9.35
CA CYS A 316 -15.44 13.04 -9.52
C CYS A 316 -15.97 14.30 -10.21
N GLY A 317 -16.55 14.11 -11.39
CA GLY A 317 -17.07 15.21 -12.20
C GLY A 317 -18.43 15.66 -11.66
N GLY A 318 -18.48 16.80 -10.98
CA GLY A 318 -19.75 17.43 -10.61
C GLY A 318 -19.68 18.34 -9.38
N ASN A 319 -20.69 19.22 -9.26
CA ASN A 319 -20.95 19.98 -8.04
C ASN A 319 -21.71 19.10 -7.04
N GLU A 320 -21.00 18.12 -6.48
CA GLU A 320 -21.53 17.24 -5.44
C GLU A 320 -21.89 18.06 -4.19
N LYS A 321 -23.13 17.95 -3.73
CA LYS A 321 -23.60 18.48 -2.44
C LYS A 321 -23.95 17.32 -1.51
N ALA A 322 -23.74 17.53 -0.22
CA ALA A 322 -24.22 16.60 0.79
C ALA A 322 -25.69 16.93 1.12
N SER A 323 -26.58 15.94 1.07
CA SER A 323 -27.99 16.10 1.46
C SER A 323 -28.45 14.97 2.38
N CYS A 324 -29.50 15.24 3.14
CA CYS A 324 -30.14 14.30 4.04
C CYS A 324 -31.39 13.70 3.38
N ILE A 325 -31.26 12.49 2.84
CA ILE A 325 -32.34 11.78 2.15
C ILE A 325 -32.75 10.58 3.00
N HIS A 326 -34.02 10.52 3.39
CA HIS A 326 -34.58 9.46 4.24
C HIS A 326 -33.79 9.25 5.55
N GLY A 327 -33.40 10.36 6.20
CA GLY A 327 -32.64 10.34 7.45
C GLY A 327 -31.18 9.88 7.31
N LYS A 328 -30.66 9.78 6.08
CA LYS A 328 -29.26 9.41 5.80
C LYS A 328 -28.58 10.43 4.90
N CYS A 329 -27.34 10.73 5.22
CA CYS A 329 -26.46 11.57 4.43
C CYS A 329 -26.07 10.85 3.15
N THR A 330 -26.46 11.41 2.02
CA THR A 330 -26.11 10.94 0.69
C THR A 330 -25.49 12.07 -0.12
N VAL A 331 -24.85 11.71 -1.24
CA VAL A 331 -24.45 12.71 -2.23
C VAL A 331 -25.71 13.07 -3.02
N SER A 332 -26.14 14.32 -2.91
CA SER A 332 -27.05 14.92 -3.87
C SER A 332 -26.22 15.69 -4.87
N ILE A 333 -26.38 15.41 -6.14
CA ILE A 333 -25.69 16.21 -7.14
C ILE A 333 -26.68 17.28 -7.60
N ASP A 334 -26.36 18.55 -7.32
CA ASP A 334 -27.26 19.68 -7.58
C ASP A 334 -27.16 20.05 -9.05
N HIS A 335 -28.26 19.84 -9.78
CA HIS A 335 -28.27 19.74 -11.23
C HIS A 335 -29.43 20.53 -11.83
N THR A 336 -29.40 21.83 -11.62
CA THR A 336 -30.46 22.72 -12.08
C THR A 336 -30.47 23.01 -13.58
N SER A 337 -29.59 22.42 -14.42
CA SER A 337 -29.60 22.74 -15.86
C SER A 337 -28.77 21.85 -16.82
N ASN A 338 -28.86 20.51 -16.82
CA ASN A 338 -28.13 19.74 -17.84
C ASN A 338 -29.00 18.70 -18.56
N GLU A 339 -29.14 18.85 -19.89
CA GLU A 339 -29.79 17.90 -20.81
C GLU A 339 -29.27 16.47 -20.62
N ALA A 340 -27.99 16.32 -20.26
CA ALA A 340 -27.37 15.02 -19.97
C ALA A 340 -28.07 14.22 -18.85
N TYR A 341 -28.69 14.88 -17.87
CA TYR A 341 -29.43 14.17 -16.80
C TYR A 341 -30.82 13.74 -17.21
N TRP A 342 -31.43 14.48 -18.14
CA TRP A 342 -32.65 14.04 -18.77
C TRP A 342 -32.40 12.74 -19.56
N ASP A 343 -31.30 12.69 -20.32
CA ASP A 343 -30.86 11.45 -20.99
C ASP A 343 -30.58 10.31 -20.00
N MET A 344 -29.89 10.60 -18.90
CA MET A 344 -29.62 9.61 -17.85
C MET A 344 -30.91 9.09 -17.18
N LEU A 345 -31.89 9.97 -16.98
CA LEU A 345 -33.20 9.58 -16.46
C LEU A 345 -33.93 8.66 -17.44
N LYS A 346 -33.94 9.02 -18.74
CA LYS A 346 -34.52 8.17 -19.80
C LYS A 346 -33.87 6.80 -19.82
N ASP A 347 -32.55 6.73 -19.73
CA ASP A 347 -31.81 5.48 -19.66
C ASP A 347 -32.17 4.68 -18.40
N ALA A 348 -32.29 5.33 -17.23
CA ALA A 348 -32.67 4.66 -15.99
C ALA A 348 -34.11 4.09 -16.03
N ILE A 349 -35.06 4.80 -16.65
CA ILE A 349 -36.43 4.32 -16.89
C ILE A 349 -36.40 3.13 -17.84
N LYS A 350 -35.71 3.26 -18.98
CA LYS A 350 -35.55 2.20 -19.99
C LYS A 350 -34.92 0.92 -19.41
N ASP A 351 -34.00 1.06 -18.47
CA ASP A 351 -33.32 -0.03 -17.75
C ASP A 351 -34.08 -0.52 -16.51
N CYS A 352 -35.29 -0.01 -16.26
CA CYS A 352 -36.16 -0.41 -15.15
C CYS A 352 -35.53 -0.24 -13.76
N ARG A 353 -34.68 0.77 -13.57
CA ARG A 353 -33.99 1.04 -12.29
C ARG A 353 -34.71 2.05 -11.41
N VAL A 354 -35.82 2.63 -11.89
CA VAL A 354 -36.54 3.71 -11.21
C VAL A 354 -37.64 3.13 -10.33
N GLU A 355 -37.62 3.49 -9.04
CA GLU A 355 -38.61 3.07 -8.04
C GLU A 355 -39.80 4.06 -7.96
N SER A 356 -39.52 5.36 -8.07
CA SER A 356 -40.55 6.41 -8.06
C SER A 356 -40.09 7.69 -8.73
N ILE A 357 -41.02 8.44 -9.29
CA ILE A 357 -40.78 9.75 -9.93
C ILE A 357 -41.75 10.78 -9.35
N MET A 358 -41.25 11.99 -9.14
CA MET A 358 -42.04 13.18 -8.82
C MET A 358 -41.73 14.27 -9.85
N GLN A 359 -42.76 14.83 -10.48
CA GLN A 359 -42.68 16.00 -11.34
C GLN A 359 -43.19 17.23 -10.58
N ALA A 360 -42.52 18.37 -10.73
CA ALA A 360 -42.95 19.66 -10.19
C ALA A 360 -43.38 20.62 -11.30
N HIS A 361 -44.21 21.61 -11.00
CA HIS A 361 -44.64 22.66 -11.95
C HIS A 361 -43.48 23.45 -12.60
N SER A 362 -42.27 23.39 -12.01
CA SER A 362 -41.05 24.01 -12.54
C SER A 362 -40.38 23.23 -13.68
N LEU A 363 -40.99 22.13 -14.15
CA LEU A 363 -40.40 21.10 -15.01
C LEU A 363 -39.29 20.29 -14.31
N GLU A 364 -39.12 20.42 -12.99
CA GLU A 364 -38.16 19.60 -12.26
C GLU A 364 -38.74 18.19 -12.05
N VAL A 365 -38.00 17.19 -12.51
CA VAL A 365 -38.32 15.78 -12.36
C VAL A 365 -37.31 15.15 -11.41
N LYS A 366 -37.80 14.57 -10.33
CA LYS A 366 -37.02 13.86 -9.32
C LYS A 366 -37.35 12.38 -9.36
N ALA A 367 -36.41 11.55 -9.79
CA ALA A 367 -36.53 10.11 -9.79
C ALA A 367 -35.66 9.47 -8.70
N VAL A 368 -36.23 8.52 -7.95
CA VAL A 368 -35.53 7.69 -6.97
C VAL A 368 -35.27 6.33 -7.62
N LEU A 369 -34.02 5.89 -7.63
CA LEU A 369 -33.61 4.59 -8.14
C LEU A 369 -33.69 3.49 -7.06
N ASP A 370 -33.72 2.23 -7.50
CA ASP A 370 -33.73 1.02 -6.66
C ASP A 370 -32.63 0.95 -5.59
N ASN A 371 -31.50 1.62 -5.83
CA ASN A 371 -30.36 1.71 -4.93
C ASN A 371 -30.35 2.99 -4.07
N SER A 372 -31.50 3.68 -3.99
CA SER A 372 -31.68 4.94 -3.26
C SER A 372 -30.91 6.15 -3.82
N MET A 373 -30.32 6.06 -5.01
CA MET A 373 -29.80 7.24 -5.71
C MET A 373 -30.96 8.10 -6.22
N VAL A 374 -30.75 9.41 -6.29
CA VAL A 374 -31.76 10.36 -6.78
C VAL A 374 -31.24 11.07 -8.01
N ILE A 375 -31.96 10.95 -9.13
CA ILE A 375 -31.74 11.76 -10.33
C ILE A 375 -32.68 12.95 -10.27
N LYS A 376 -32.13 14.16 -10.35
CA LYS A 376 -32.88 15.39 -10.60
C LYS A 376 -32.57 15.86 -12.01
N ALA A 377 -33.61 16.01 -12.83
CA ALA A 377 -33.50 16.51 -14.19
C ALA A 377 -34.56 17.58 -14.43
N LYS A 378 -34.40 18.35 -15.50
CA LYS A 378 -35.43 19.25 -15.98
C LYS A 378 -36.00 18.67 -17.27
N GLU A 379 -37.31 18.42 -17.32
CA GLU A 379 -37.94 17.93 -18.54
C GLU A 379 -38.03 19.04 -19.61
N PRO A 380 -37.91 18.70 -20.91
CA PRO A 380 -38.00 19.68 -22.00
C PRO A 380 -39.40 20.28 -22.15
N ALA A 381 -40.43 19.45 -21.98
CA ALA A 381 -41.83 19.86 -21.97
C ALA A 381 -42.59 19.21 -20.82
N ILE A 382 -43.70 19.86 -20.43
CA ILE A 382 -44.63 19.34 -19.42
C ILE A 382 -45.08 17.94 -19.86
N ASP A 383 -45.02 17.01 -18.91
CA ASP A 383 -45.49 15.63 -19.02
C ASP A 383 -44.64 14.69 -19.88
N ASP A 384 -43.50 15.14 -20.42
CA ASP A 384 -42.59 14.27 -21.18
C ASP A 384 -42.16 13.04 -20.35
N VAL A 385 -42.03 13.18 -19.01
CA VAL A 385 -41.67 12.05 -18.15
C VAL A 385 -42.76 10.97 -18.13
N PHE A 386 -44.04 11.33 -18.23
CA PHE A 386 -45.13 10.36 -18.25
C PHE A 386 -45.12 9.55 -19.54
N ASP A 387 -44.93 10.22 -20.67
CA ASP A 387 -44.84 9.55 -21.98
C ASP A 387 -43.72 8.51 -22.00
N ILE A 388 -42.57 8.84 -21.41
CA ILE A 388 -41.41 7.94 -21.33
C ILE A 388 -41.69 6.76 -20.40
N VAL A 389 -42.33 6.99 -19.25
CA VAL A 389 -42.72 5.91 -18.33
C VAL A 389 -43.73 4.98 -18.98
N ASP A 390 -44.77 5.52 -19.63
CA ASP A 390 -45.79 4.72 -20.31
C ASP A 390 -45.20 3.92 -21.47
N GLN A 391 -44.24 4.48 -22.22
CA GLN A 391 -43.51 3.76 -23.26
C GLN A 391 -42.84 2.47 -22.74
N TYR A 392 -42.37 2.45 -21.49
CA TYR A 392 -41.66 1.31 -20.89
C TYR A 392 -42.50 0.53 -19.87
N ARG A 393 -43.78 0.86 -19.68
CA ARG A 393 -44.66 0.28 -18.66
C ARG A 393 -44.78 -1.24 -18.76
N ASP A 394 -44.98 -1.78 -19.97
CA ASP A 394 -45.08 -3.22 -20.19
C ASP A 394 -43.80 -3.99 -19.81
N LYS A 395 -42.65 -3.33 -19.92
CA LYS A 395 -41.34 -3.92 -19.62
C LYS A 395 -40.97 -3.79 -18.15
N CYS A 396 -41.17 -2.61 -17.56
CA CYS A 396 -40.66 -2.26 -16.24
C CYS A 396 -41.69 -2.41 -15.11
N GLY A 397 -42.96 -2.65 -15.45
CA GLY A 397 -44.06 -2.63 -14.50
C GLY A 397 -44.47 -1.21 -14.12
N GLU A 398 -45.29 -1.07 -13.09
CA GLU A 398 -45.76 0.24 -12.63
C GLU A 398 -44.69 0.96 -11.82
N ILE A 399 -44.26 2.13 -12.31
CA ILE A 399 -43.42 3.08 -11.58
C ILE A 399 -44.33 4.02 -10.78
N ARG A 400 -44.03 4.25 -9.50
CA ARG A 400 -44.82 5.18 -8.68
C ARG A 400 -44.59 6.62 -9.12
N MET A 401 -45.62 7.26 -9.65
CA MET A 401 -45.59 8.65 -10.12
C MET A 401 -46.30 9.58 -9.14
N MET A 402 -45.77 10.79 -8.96
CA MET A 402 -46.39 11.90 -8.23
C MET A 402 -46.21 13.19 -9.04
N THR A 403 -47.16 14.11 -8.94
CA THR A 403 -47.08 15.46 -9.53
C THR A 403 -47.47 16.50 -8.47
N GLU A 404 -46.86 17.69 -8.52
CA GLU A 404 -47.14 18.82 -7.62
C GLU A 404 -48.37 19.62 -8.05
#